data_AF-A0A8D9E658-F1
#
_entry.id   AF-A0A8D9E658-F1
#
_cell.length_a   1.000
_cell.length_b   1.000
_cell.length_c   1.000
_cell.angle_alpha   90.00
_cell.angle_beta   90.00
_cell.angle_gamma   90.00
#
_symmetry.space_group_name_H-M   'P 1'
#
loop_
_entity.id
_entity.type
_entity.pdbx_description
1 polymer ?
#
loop_
_entity_poly.entity_id
_entity_poly.type
_entity_poly.pdbx_seq_one_letter_code
_entity_poly.pdbx_strand_id
1 'polypeptide(L)'
;MKPPEERKEELWRESCSFDISGREEISPSFRLPYSTWKTLNRLRVGVSRCKKTLAKWGYTQSQEDILCDCGEVQDEAHLLVCANIGTTCTRDDLNACTPAAIKVAEFWRNVI
;
A
#
# COMPACT_ATOMS: atom_id res chain seq x y z
N MET A 1 22.35 23.62 -36.65
CA MET A 1 21.40 23.73 -35.52
C MET A 1 20.39 22.62 -35.71
N LYS A 2 20.30 21.63 -34.81
CA LYS A 2 19.39 20.50 -35.00
C LYS A 2 17.93 20.99 -35.00
N PRO A 3 17.03 20.39 -35.80
CA PRO A 3 15.60 20.65 -35.74
C PRO A 3 15.06 20.49 -34.30
N PRO A 4 14.03 21.26 -33.90
CA PRO A 4 13.51 21.25 -32.54
C PRO A 4 13.09 19.87 -32.02
N GLU A 5 12.60 19.00 -32.90
CA GLU A 5 12.19 17.64 -32.53
C GLU A 5 13.37 16.73 -32.17
N GLU A 6 14.43 16.74 -32.98
CA GLU A 6 15.64 15.97 -32.70
C GLU A 6 16.30 16.42 -31.39
N ARG A 7 16.28 17.72 -31.11
CA ARG A 7 16.77 18.28 -29.85
C ARG A 7 15.95 17.81 -28.65
N LYS A 8 14.63 17.70 -28.81
CA LYS A 8 13.72 17.24 -27.76
C LYS A 8 13.95 15.77 -27.44
N GLU A 9 14.14 14.93 -28.44
CA GLU A 9 14.48 13.52 -28.25
C GLU A 9 15.84 13.30 -27.59
N GLU A 10 16.84 14.11 -27.98
CA GLU A 10 18.19 14.06 -27.40
C GLU A 10 18.16 14.44 -25.92
N LEU A 11 17.49 15.55 -25.58
CA LEU A 11 17.30 15.95 -24.18
C LEU A 11 16.51 14.92 -23.37
N TRP A 12 15.53 14.23 -23.98
CA TRP A 12 14.79 13.16 -23.31
C TRP A 12 15.69 11.95 -23.05
N ARG A 13 16.51 11.53 -24.02
CA ARG A 13 17.49 10.43 -23.84
C ARG A 13 18.57 10.77 -22.83
N GLU A 14 19.10 11.99 -22.84
CA GLU A 14 20.10 12.48 -21.88
C GLU A 14 19.53 12.62 -20.47
N SER A 15 18.25 13.02 -20.35
CA SER A 15 17.54 13.08 -19.07
C SER A 15 17.20 11.69 -18.51
N CYS A 16 16.99 10.70 -19.37
CA CYS A 16 16.72 9.32 -18.96
C CYS A 16 18.03 8.57 -18.69
N SER A 17 18.69 8.89 -17.56
CA SER A 17 19.82 8.10 -17.03
C SER A 17 19.42 6.75 -16.43
N PHE A 18 18.14 6.36 -16.56
CA PHE A 18 17.63 5.13 -15.98
C PHE A 18 17.72 4.01 -17.01
N ASP A 19 18.48 2.97 -16.67
CA ASP A 19 18.45 1.71 -17.41
C ASP A 19 17.02 1.15 -17.37
N ILE A 20 16.29 1.27 -18.49
CA ILE A 20 14.96 0.67 -18.69
C ILE A 20 15.12 -0.81 -19.06
N SER A 21 16.18 -1.49 -18.61
CA SER A 21 16.17 -2.94 -18.40
C SER A 21 15.21 -3.31 -17.25
N GLY A 22 13.97 -2.84 -17.32
CA GLY A 22 12.89 -3.32 -16.49
C GLY A 22 12.53 -4.70 -16.99
N ARG A 23 13.02 -5.75 -16.34
CA ARG A 23 12.30 -7.02 -16.42
C ARG A 23 10.88 -6.72 -15.95
N GLU A 24 9.91 -6.89 -16.84
CA GLU A 24 8.49 -6.85 -16.48
C GLU A 24 8.16 -8.10 -15.64
N GLU A 25 8.78 -8.22 -14.47
CA GLU A 25 8.42 -9.23 -13.50
C GLU A 25 7.12 -8.78 -12.85
N ILE A 26 6.04 -9.44 -13.27
CA ILE A 26 4.73 -9.27 -12.64
C ILE A 26 4.90 -9.56 -11.15
N SER A 27 4.67 -8.56 -10.31
CA SER A 27 4.75 -8.71 -8.85
C SER A 27 3.92 -9.93 -8.41
N PRO A 28 4.41 -10.74 -7.46
CA PRO A 28 3.66 -11.90 -6.94
C PRO A 28 2.24 -11.55 -6.49
N SER A 29 2.02 -10.29 -6.10
CA SER A 29 0.72 -9.74 -5.70
C SER A 29 -0.36 -9.83 -6.78
N PHE A 30 -0.02 -9.90 -8.07
CA PHE A 30 -1.00 -9.95 -9.17
C PHE A 30 -1.84 -11.22 -9.17
N ARG A 31 -1.35 -12.30 -8.55
CA ARG A 31 -2.09 -13.58 -8.44
C ARG A 31 -3.06 -13.61 -7.26
N LEU A 32 -3.07 -12.57 -6.41
CA LEU A 32 -3.95 -12.50 -5.26
C LEU A 32 -5.39 -12.18 -5.68
N PRO A 33 -6.40 -12.63 -4.91
CA PRO A 33 -7.76 -12.16 -5.08
C PRO A 33 -7.82 -10.63 -5.03
N TYR A 34 -8.68 -10.04 -5.86
CA TYR A 34 -8.77 -8.58 -5.99
C TYR A 34 -8.93 -7.84 -4.65
N SER A 35 -9.75 -8.37 -3.73
CA SER A 35 -9.93 -7.80 -2.39
C SER A 35 -8.62 -7.76 -1.60
N THR A 36 -7.87 -8.86 -1.59
CA THR A 36 -6.58 -8.96 -0.89
C THR A 36 -5.54 -8.06 -1.54
N TRP A 37 -5.46 -8.05 -2.87
CA TRP A 37 -4.56 -7.17 -3.61
C TRP A 37 -4.84 -5.69 -3.36
N LYS A 38 -6.11 -5.27 -3.40
CA LYS A 38 -6.54 -3.89 -3.11
C LYS A 38 -6.13 -3.48 -1.69
N THR A 39 -6.38 -4.34 -0.72
CA THR A 39 -6.05 -4.09 0.68
C THR A 39 -4.54 -4.03 0.90
N LEU A 40 -3.77 -4.94 0.30
CA LEU A 40 -2.30 -4.90 0.32
C LEU A 40 -1.77 -3.57 -0.23
N ASN A 41 -2.32 -3.08 -1.34
CA ASN A 41 -1.90 -1.81 -1.91
C ASN A 41 -2.27 -0.62 -1.02
N ARG A 42 -3.46 -0.61 -0.41
CA ARG A 42 -3.86 0.42 0.57
C ARG A 42 -2.89 0.49 1.75
N LEU A 43 -2.51 -0.68 2.26
CA LEU A 43 -1.50 -0.79 3.31
C LEU A 43 -0.17 -0.20 2.82
N ARG A 44 0.32 -0.56 1.62
CA ARG A 44 1.58 -0.04 1.04
C ARG A 44 1.63 1.48 0.89
N VAL A 45 0.51 2.12 0.53
CA VAL A 45 0.49 3.57 0.36
C VAL A 45 0.23 4.32 1.68
N GLY A 46 -0.21 3.63 2.74
CA GLY A 46 -0.51 4.24 4.04
C GLY A 46 -1.72 5.16 4.01
N VAL A 47 -2.67 4.91 3.09
CA VAL A 47 -3.97 5.60 3.02
C VAL A 47 -5.10 4.57 3.07
N SER A 48 -5.08 3.75 4.12
CA SER A 48 -6.13 2.77 4.37
C SER A 48 -7.40 3.44 4.91
N ARG A 49 -8.53 2.72 4.90
CA ARG A 49 -9.74 3.13 5.62
C ARG A 49 -9.69 2.72 7.10
N CYS A 50 -8.55 2.86 7.76
CA CYS A 50 -8.49 2.70 9.21
C CYS A 50 -9.41 3.72 9.90
N LYS A 51 -9.95 3.35 11.07
CA LYS A 51 -10.92 4.17 11.80
C LYS A 51 -10.39 5.57 12.12
N LYS A 52 -9.10 5.73 12.43
CA LYS A 52 -8.48 7.06 12.62
C LYS A 52 -8.58 7.93 11.37
N THR A 53 -8.35 7.35 10.18
CA THR A 53 -8.52 8.06 8.90
C THR A 53 -10.00 8.37 8.66
N LEU A 54 -10.91 7.41 8.90
CA LEU A 54 -12.35 7.65 8.75
C LEU A 54 -12.87 8.78 9.66
N ALA A 55 -12.43 8.81 10.91
CA ALA A 55 -12.77 9.87 11.87
C ALA A 55 -12.25 11.24 11.42
N LYS A 56 -11.00 11.30 10.92
CA LYS A 56 -10.44 12.53 10.33
C LYS A 56 -11.30 13.10 9.20
N TRP A 57 -11.95 12.23 8.42
CA TRP A 57 -12.79 12.61 7.29
C TRP A 57 -14.29 12.73 7.64
N GLY A 58 -14.67 12.61 8.92
CA GLY A 58 -16.06 12.74 9.37
C GLY A 58 -16.96 11.57 9.01
N TYR A 59 -16.39 10.39 8.72
CA TYR A 59 -17.15 9.17 8.41
C TYR A 59 -17.49 8.33 9.64
N THR A 60 -17.08 8.74 10.86
CA THR A 60 -17.46 8.08 12.11
C THR A 60 -18.55 8.87 12.83
N GLN A 61 -19.46 8.17 13.52
CA GLN A 61 -20.55 8.79 14.28
C GLN A 61 -20.07 9.41 15.60
N SER A 62 -18.94 8.92 16.13
CA SER A 62 -18.28 9.47 17.31
C SER A 62 -16.76 9.37 17.19
N GLN A 63 -16.06 10.16 17.99
CA GLN A 63 -14.59 10.18 18.06
C GLN A 63 -14.03 8.99 18.87
N GLU A 64 -14.88 8.29 19.61
CA GLU A 64 -14.56 7.07 20.37
C GLU A 64 -14.52 5.81 19.47
N ASP A 65 -15.06 5.89 18.25
CA ASP A 65 -15.04 4.79 17.27
C ASP A 65 -13.69 4.69 16.50
N ILE A 66 -12.59 5.17 17.09
CA ILE A 66 -11.24 5.04 16.52
C ILE A 66 -10.52 3.77 16.98
N LEU A 67 -11.07 3.06 17.96
CA LEU A 67 -10.46 1.86 18.54
C LEU A 67 -10.69 0.63 17.65
N CYS A 68 -9.65 -0.16 17.50
CA CYS A 68 -9.73 -1.52 17.00
C CYS A 68 -10.38 -2.43 18.06
N ASP A 69 -10.92 -3.57 17.63
CA ASP A 69 -11.50 -4.58 18.53
C ASP A 69 -10.48 -5.16 19.52
N CYS A 70 -9.17 -5.00 19.27
CA CYS A 70 -8.13 -5.36 20.22
C CYS A 70 -7.93 -4.31 21.34
N GLY A 71 -8.67 -3.19 21.32
CA GLY A 71 -8.61 -2.11 22.31
C GLY A 71 -7.63 -0.97 22.00
N GLU A 72 -6.77 -1.13 21.00
CA GLU A 72 -5.79 -0.11 20.58
C GLU A 72 -6.37 0.83 19.52
N VAL A 73 -5.79 2.02 19.35
CA VAL A 73 -6.20 2.94 18.29
C VAL A 73 -5.89 2.34 16.92
N GLN A 74 -6.91 2.22 16.06
CA GLN A 74 -6.74 1.69 14.71
C GLN A 74 -6.19 2.77 13.77
N ASP A 75 -4.87 2.83 13.67
CA ASP A 75 -4.13 3.65 12.71
C ASP A 75 -3.27 2.81 11.75
N GLU A 76 -2.62 3.47 10.79
CA GLU A 76 -1.82 2.79 9.74
C GLU A 76 -0.71 1.89 10.31
N ALA A 77 -0.10 2.29 11.44
CA ALA A 77 0.95 1.50 12.08
C ALA A 77 0.32 0.29 12.78
N HIS A 78 -0.79 0.49 13.49
CA HIS A 78 -1.52 -0.56 14.18
C HIS A 78 -1.98 -1.68 13.23
N LEU A 79 -2.42 -1.34 12.01
CA LEU A 79 -2.87 -2.34 11.03
C LEU A 79 -1.83 -3.42 10.72
N LEU A 80 -0.53 -3.12 10.89
CA LEU A 80 0.56 -4.05 10.60
C LEU A 80 0.95 -4.94 11.78
N VAL A 81 0.52 -4.59 12.99
CA VAL A 81 0.95 -5.25 14.24
C VAL A 81 -0.20 -5.61 15.18
N CYS A 82 -1.45 -5.49 14.71
CA CYS A 82 -2.63 -5.80 15.52
C CYS A 82 -2.59 -7.22 16.08
N ALA A 83 -2.78 -7.35 17.40
CA ALA A 83 -2.73 -8.62 18.11
C ALA A 83 -3.75 -9.66 17.57
N ASN A 84 -4.90 -9.20 17.07
CA ASN A 84 -5.96 -10.06 16.55
C ASN A 84 -5.58 -10.80 15.25
N ILE A 85 -4.55 -10.33 14.53
CA ILE A 85 -4.05 -10.97 13.30
C ILE A 85 -3.22 -12.22 13.63
N GLY A 86 -2.57 -12.21 14.81
CA GLY A 86 -1.60 -13.24 15.22
C GLY A 86 -0.31 -13.24 14.39
N THR A 87 -0.04 -12.19 13.61
CA THR A 87 1.19 -12.03 12.81
C THR A 87 1.48 -10.55 12.63
N THR A 88 2.76 -10.17 12.73
CA THR A 88 3.23 -8.81 12.48
C THR A 88 3.83 -8.70 11.07
N CYS A 89 3.79 -7.51 10.51
CA CYS A 89 4.29 -7.21 9.16
C CYS A 89 5.03 -5.88 9.17
N THR A 90 6.08 -5.75 8.39
CA THR A 90 6.80 -4.50 8.17
C THR A 90 6.44 -3.85 6.84
N ARG A 91 6.91 -2.62 6.61
CA ARG A 91 6.73 -1.96 5.31
C ARG A 91 7.42 -2.72 4.17
N ASP A 92 8.59 -3.29 4.46
CA ASP A 92 9.36 -4.07 3.49
C ASP A 92 8.64 -5.37 3.13
N ASP A 93 8.00 -6.02 4.12
CA ASP A 93 7.13 -7.18 3.90
C ASP A 93 5.99 -6.87 2.94
N LEU A 94 5.34 -5.70 3.10
CA LEU A 94 4.28 -5.25 2.19
C LEU A 94 4.82 -5.09 0.77
N ASN A 95 5.98 -4.45 0.62
CA ASN A 95 6.60 -4.20 -0.69
C ASN A 95 7.01 -5.52 -1.38
N ALA A 96 7.66 -6.41 -0.63
CA ALA A 96 8.06 -7.74 -1.10
C ALA A 96 6.88 -8.73 -1.26
N CYS A 97 5.67 -8.37 -0.80
CA CYS A 97 4.50 -9.24 -0.83
C CYS A 97 4.75 -10.58 -0.12
N THR A 98 5.38 -10.53 1.05
CA THR A 98 5.70 -11.74 1.83
C THR A 98 4.42 -12.43 2.33
N PRO A 99 4.48 -13.72 2.72
CA PRO A 99 3.33 -14.42 3.27
C PRO A 99 2.69 -13.71 4.49
N ALA A 100 3.50 -13.05 5.32
CA ALA A 100 3.03 -12.25 6.45
C ALA A 100 2.18 -11.05 5.96
N ALA A 101 2.66 -10.33 4.95
CA ALA A 101 1.92 -9.22 4.34
C ALA A 101 0.60 -9.66 3.70
N ILE A 102 0.60 -10.82 3.02
CA ILE A 102 -0.62 -11.39 2.44
C ILE A 102 -1.63 -11.70 3.55
N LYS A 103 -1.19 -12.34 4.65
CA LYS A 103 -2.05 -12.67 5.78
C LYS A 103 -2.66 -11.43 6.45
N VAL A 104 -1.87 -10.37 6.65
CA VAL A 104 -2.36 -9.07 7.14
C VAL A 104 -3.38 -8.47 6.18
N ALA A 105 -3.11 -8.49 4.87
CA ALA A 105 -4.04 -7.98 3.87
C ALA A 105 -5.35 -8.78 3.80
N GLU A 106 -5.30 -10.09 3.99
CA GLU A 106 -6.47 -10.96 4.03
C GLU A 106 -7.34 -10.70 5.27
N PHE A 107 -6.73 -10.48 6.43
CA PHE A 107 -7.44 -10.15 7.66
C PHE A 107 -8.25 -8.85 7.49
N TRP A 108 -7.65 -7.82 6.89
CA TRP A 108 -8.28 -6.52 6.72
C TRP A 108 -9.15 -6.36 5.46
N ARG A 109 -9.25 -7.38 4.60
CA ARG A 109 -9.83 -7.23 3.24
C ARG A 109 -11.27 -6.72 3.16
N ASN A 110 -12.04 -6.92 4.23
CA ASN A 110 -13.44 -6.49 4.32
C ASN A 110 -13.63 -5.25 5.22
N VAL A 111 -12.54 -4.75 5.80
CA VAL A 111 -12.55 -3.64 6.77
C VAL A 111 -11.96 -2.38 6.14
N ILE A 112 -10.82 -2.48 5.42
CA ILE A 112 -10.06 -1.32 4.92
C ILE A 112 -9.99 -1.16 3.39
#